data_AF-A0A1J7FNX6-F1
#
_entry.id   AF-A0A1J7FNX6-F1
#
_cell.length_a   1.000
_cell.length_b   1.000
_cell.length_c   1.000
_cell.angle_alpha   90.00
_cell.angle_beta   90.00
_cell.angle_gamma   90.00
#
_symmetry.space_group_name_H-M   'P 1'
#
loop_
_entity.id
_entity.type
_entity.pdbx_description
1 polymer ?
#
loop_
_entity_poly.entity_id
_entity_poly.type
_entity_poly.pdbx_seq_one_letter_code
_entity_poly.pdbx_strand_id
1 'polypeptide(L)' 'MATLTAPSHYSPVEDAEALQKSFKGWGADDKTIIAILGHRNVDQRQKIRKAYEELFQEDLIKRLESEISGDFEVP' A
#
# COMPACT_ATOMS: atom_id res chain seq x y z
N MET A 1 -1.90 20.91 -23.23
CA MET A 1 -0.84 20.05 -22.65
C MET A 1 -1.40 19.48 -21.36
N ALA A 2 -1.68 18.18 -21.31
CA ALA A 2 -2.19 17.55 -20.09
C ALA A 2 -0.99 17.14 -19.23
N THR A 3 -0.75 17.88 -18.15
CA THR A 3 0.30 17.52 -17.19
C THR A 3 -0.24 16.40 -16.32
N LEU A 4 0.18 15.16 -16.60
CA LEU A 4 0.12 14.08 -15.62
C LEU A 4 1.12 14.41 -14.52
N THR A 5 0.70 15.27 -13.59
CA THR A 5 1.48 15.59 -12.39
C THR A 5 1.42 14.37 -11.50
N ALA A 6 2.46 13.52 -11.55
CA ALA A 6 2.72 12.60 -10.44
C ALA A 6 2.72 13.45 -9.16
N PRO A 7 1.94 13.11 -8.12
CA PRO A 7 1.86 13.93 -6.93
C PRO A 7 3.29 14.16 -6.41
N SER A 8 3.67 15.44 -6.34
CA SER A 8 5.03 15.92 -6.05
C SER A 8 5.52 15.57 -4.64
N HIS A 9 4.66 14.93 -3.84
CA HIS A 9 4.87 14.59 -2.44
C HIS A 9 4.76 13.08 -2.28
N TYR A 10 5.93 12.42 -2.30
CA TYR A 10 6.08 11.04 -1.87
C TYR A 10 6.49 11.04 -0.40
N SER A 11 5.59 10.59 0.48
CA SER A 11 5.89 10.35 1.89
C SER A 11 5.71 8.87 2.20
N PRO A 12 6.78 8.13 2.57
CA PRO A 12 6.69 6.72 2.94
C PRO A 12 5.68 6.46 4.08
N VAL A 13 5.51 7.45 4.96
CA VAL A 13 4.59 7.40 6.10
C VAL A 13 3.14 7.54 5.63
N GLU A 14 2.83 8.50 4.76
CA GLU A 14 1.47 8.67 4.23
C GLU A 14 1.07 7.48 3.35
N ASP A 15 2.00 6.96 2.53
CA ASP A 15 1.77 5.75 1.74
C ASP A 15 1.51 4.55 2.66
N ALA A 16 2.24 4.40 3.77
CA ALA A 16 2.02 3.35 4.77
C ALA A 16 0.65 3.48 5.46
N GLU A 17 0.24 4.67 5.86
CA GLU A 17 -1.08 4.92 6.46
C GLU A 17 -2.23 4.66 5.46
N ALA A 18 -2.05 5.06 4.20
CA ALA A 18 -3.01 4.80 3.15
C ALA A 18 -3.16 3.30 2.88
N LEU A 19 -2.04 2.56 2.83
CA LEU A 19 -2.06 1.09 2.75
C LEU A 19 -2.80 0.49 3.95
N GLN A 20 -2.52 0.95 5.17
CA GLN A 20 -3.21 0.44 6.36
C GLN A 20 -4.72 0.71 6.37
N LYS A 21 -5.15 1.86 5.87
CA LYS A 21 -6.58 2.16 5.68
C LYS A 21 -7.20 1.25 4.63
N SER A 22 -6.47 0.98 3.54
CA SER A 22 -6.91 0.08 2.46
C SER A 22 -7.18 -1.33 3.00
N PHE A 23 -6.34 -1.81 3.92
CA PHE A 23 -6.49 -3.11 4.57
C PHE A 23 -7.54 -3.15 5.69
N LYS A 24 -8.02 -2.01 6.20
CA LYS A 24 -9.02 -1.95 7.29
C LYS A 24 -10.43 -1.62 6.78
N GLY A 25 -10.56 -1.20 5.52
CA GLY A 25 -11.84 -0.90 4.89
C GLY A 25 -12.68 -2.17 4.70
N TRP A 26 -14.01 -2.01 4.77
CA TRP A 26 -14.93 -3.10 4.43
C TRP A 26 -15.00 -3.19 2.90
N GLY A 27 -14.20 -4.09 2.33
CA GLY A 27 -13.87 -4.13 0.91
C GLY A 27 -12.50 -3.51 0.68
N ALA A 28 -11.49 -4.37 0.48
CA ALA A 28 -10.13 -3.94 0.22
C ALA A 28 -10.09 -3.09 -1.07
N ASP A 29 -9.57 -1.86 -0.95
CA ASP A 29 -9.30 -1.04 -2.13
C ASP A 29 -7.98 -1.51 -2.77
N ASP A 30 -8.01 -2.69 -3.39
CA ASP A 30 -6.90 -3.25 -4.16
C ASP A 30 -6.37 -2.24 -5.18
N LYS A 31 -7.26 -1.41 -5.72
CA LYS A 31 -6.91 -0.32 -6.63
C LYS A 31 -5.99 0.71 -5.97
N THR A 32 -6.19 1.03 -4.70
CA THR A 32 -5.35 1.95 -3.93
C THR A 32 -3.99 1.32 -3.65
N ILE A 33 -3.98 0.05 -3.25
CA ILE A 33 -2.74 -0.71 -3.04
C ILE A 33 -1.90 -0.78 -4.33
N ILE A 34 -2.54 -1.12 -5.46
CA ILE A 34 -1.91 -1.18 -6.78
C ILE A 34 -1.48 0.22 -7.24
N ALA A 35 -2.27 1.27 -7.00
CA ALA A 35 -1.89 2.63 -7.34
C ALA A 35 -0.66 3.10 -6.54
N ILE A 36 -0.62 2.82 -5.23
CA ILE A 36 0.53 3.17 -4.40
C ILE A 36 1.73 2.32 -4.80
N LEU A 37 1.67 0.99 -4.72
CA LEU A 37 2.83 0.13 -4.94
C LEU A 37 3.23 0.01 -6.43
N GLY A 38 2.29 0.16 -7.35
CA GLY A 38 2.51 0.10 -8.80
C GLY A 38 3.13 1.38 -9.37
N HIS A 39 2.95 2.53 -8.71
CA HIS A 39 3.59 3.79 -9.09
C HIS A 39 4.85 4.12 -8.24
N ARG A 40 5.48 3.12 -7.62
CA ARG A 40 6.67 3.29 -6.76
C ARG A 40 7.81 2.36 -7.17
N ASN A 41 9.02 2.89 -7.13
CA ASN A 41 10.23 2.12 -7.41
C ASN A 41 10.58 1.17 -6.25
N VAL A 42 11.51 0.24 -6.49
CA VAL A 42 11.94 -0.76 -5.48
C VAL A 42 12.45 -0.08 -4.21
N ASP A 43 13.30 0.94 -4.31
CA ASP A 43 13.81 1.69 -3.14
C ASP A 43 12.71 2.41 -2.37
N GLN A 44 11.69 2.92 -3.07
CA GLN A 44 10.53 3.56 -2.43
C GLN A 44 9.70 2.54 -1.68
N ARG A 45 9.41 1.39 -2.31
CA ARG A 45 8.68 0.30 -1.66
C ARG A 45 9.40 -0.23 -0.42
N GLN A 46 10.72 -0.28 -0.42
CA GLN A 46 11.48 -0.63 0.79
C GLN A 46 11.33 0.42 1.91
N LYS A 47 11.33 1.71 1.57
CA LYS A 47 11.08 2.78 2.55
C LYS A 47 9.65 2.73 3.10
N ILE A 48 8.66 2.47 2.25
CA ILE A 48 7.26 2.29 2.66
C ILE A 48 7.15 1.08 3.60
N ARG A 49 7.79 -0.05 3.26
CA ARG A 49 7.81 -1.24 4.13
C ARG A 49 8.37 -0.93 5.52
N LYS A 50 9.52 -0.26 5.58
CA LYS A 50 10.13 0.12 6.86
C LYS A 50 9.23 1.06 7.66
N ALA A 51 8.69 2.10 7.01
CA ALA A 51 7.77 3.03 7.67
C ALA A 51 6.52 2.32 8.18
N TYR A 52 5.95 1.41 7.39
CA TYR A 52 4.78 0.62 7.77
C TYR A 52 5.07 -0.30 8.97
N GLU A 53 6.21 -0.99 8.97
CA GLU A 53 6.65 -1.84 10.07
C GLU A 53 6.89 -1.02 11.35
N GLU A 54 7.50 0.18 11.24
CA GLU A 54 7.70 1.08 12.37
C GLU A 54 6.37 1.60 12.95
N LEU A 55 5.42 2.00 12.10
CA LEU A 55 4.15 2.61 12.51
C LEU A 55 3.14 1.60 13.04
N PHE A 56 3.05 0.43 12.43
CA PHE A 56 2.01 -0.56 12.71
C PHE A 56 2.55 -1.83 13.38
N GLN A 57 3.88 -1.97 13.52
CA GLN A 57 4.53 -3.15 14.08
C GLN A 57 4.10 -4.44 13.37
N GLU A 58 3.85 -4.34 12.06
CA GLU A 58 3.30 -5.40 11.21
C GLU A 58 4.07 -5.46 9.88
N ASP A 59 4.25 -6.65 9.32
CA ASP A 59 4.90 -6.80 8.02
C ASP A 59 3.91 -6.50 6.88
N LEU A 60 4.19 -5.43 6.14
CA LEU A 60 3.41 -5.00 4.97
C LEU A 60 3.18 -6.14 3.97
N ILE A 61 4.18 -7.00 3.73
CA ILE A 61 4.08 -8.10 2.77
C ILE A 61 3.10 -9.15 3.28
N LYS A 62 3.17 -9.51 4.57
CA LYS A 62 2.23 -10.48 5.16
C LYS A 62 0.80 -9.96 5.14
N ARG A 63 0.61 -8.66 5.39
CA ARG A 63 -0.71 -8.03 5.32
C ARG A 63 -1.24 -8.07 3.88
N LEU A 64 -0.43 -7.72 2.89
CA LEU A 64 -0.78 -7.82 1.47
C LEU A 64 -1.16 -9.24 1.05
N GLU A 65 -0.37 -10.23 1.47
CA GLU A 65 -0.65 -11.64 1.19
C GLU A 65 -1.98 -12.07 1.80
N SER A 66 -2.25 -11.70 3.05
CA SER A 66 -3.51 -12.03 3.76
C SER A 66 -4.74 -11.44 3.08
N GLU A 67 -4.64 -10.23 2.53
CA GLU A 67 -5.75 -9.56 1.85
C GLU A 67 -6.02 -10.20 0.48
N ILE A 68 -4.97 -10.44 -0.32
CA ILE A 68 -5.10 -11.09 -1.63
C ILE A 68 -5.54 -12.56 -1.49
N SER A 69 -5.09 -13.27 -0.45
CA SER A 69 -5.52 -14.65 -0.20
C SER A 69 -6.96 -14.72 0.32
N GLY A 70 -7.41 -13.71 1.05
CA GLY A 70 -8.78 -13.64 1.58
C GLY A 70 -9.83 -13.54 0.48
N ASP A 71 -9.54 -12.84 -0.62
CA ASP A 71 -10.43 -12.75 -1.80
C ASP A 71 -10.48 -14.05 -2.63
N PHE A 72 -9.50 -14.94 -2.47
CA PHE A 72 -9.47 -16.23 -3.18
C PHE A 72 -10.04 -17.41 -2.37
N GLU A 73 -10.36 -17.21 -1.09
CA GLU A 73 -11.06 -18.20 -0.28
C GLU A 73 -12.58 -18.11 -0.54
N VAL A 74 -12.99 -18.67 -1.68
CA VAL A 74 -14.39 -19.08 -1.86
C VAL A 74 -14.68 -20.32 -1.01
N PRO A 75 -15.79 -20.36 -0.24
CA PRO A 75 -16.24 -21.57 0.48
C PRO A 75 -16.63 -22.72 -0.45
#